data_AF-A0A1J0ACA0-F1
#
_entry.id   AF-A0A1J0ACA0-F1
#
_cell.length_a   1.000
_cell.length_b   1.000
_cell.length_c   1.000
_cell.angle_alpha   90.00
_cell.angle_beta   90.00
_cell.angle_gamma   90.00
#
_symmetry.space_group_name_H-M   'P 1'
#
loop_
_entity.id
_entity.type
_entity.pdbx_description
1 polymer ?
#
loop_
_entity_poly.entity_id
_entity_poly.type
_entity_poly.pdbx_seq_one_letter_code
_entity_poly.pdbx_strand_id
1 'polypeptide(L)'
;MEIQKIRTHIGEDGILQIQVPENLKNQNLEIIVIFHPISKREINSDHKTPEELGYSDHFIHHVLGSWEGEPLIRSEQPYYEYRNAREDREAS
;
A
#
# COMPACT_ATOMS: atom_id res chain seq x y z
N MET A 1 -1.32 -20.91 -7.95
CA MET A 1 -0.02 -20.38 -7.51
C MET A 1 -0.30 -19.25 -6.55
N GLU A 2 0.00 -19.45 -5.27
CA GLU A 2 -0.25 -18.45 -4.22
C GLU A 2 1.10 -17.86 -3.79
N ILE A 3 1.20 -16.54 -3.72
CA ILE A 3 2.45 -15.84 -3.34
C ILE A 3 2.28 -15.31 -1.93
N GLN A 4 3.01 -15.88 -0.98
CA GLN A 4 2.99 -15.43 0.41
C GLN A 4 4.18 -14.50 0.68
N LYS A 5 3.89 -13.23 1.01
CA LYS A 5 4.92 -12.24 1.34
C LYS A 5 5.28 -12.34 2.82
N ILE A 6 6.52 -12.74 3.11
CA ILE A 6 7.05 -12.82 4.47
C ILE A 6 8.02 -11.66 4.68
N ARG A 7 7.79 -10.85 5.72
CA ARG A 7 8.76 -9.84 6.18
C ARG A 7 9.49 -10.40 7.38
N THR A 8 10.81 -10.36 7.33
CA THR A 8 11.68 -10.95 8.34
C THR A 8 12.95 -10.11 8.47
N HIS A 9 13.46 -10.02 9.68
CA HIS A 9 14.70 -9.32 9.97
C HIS A 9 15.82 -10.35 10.11
N ILE A 10 16.86 -10.20 9.29
CA ILE A 10 18.06 -11.02 9.38
C ILE A 10 18.93 -10.43 10.49
N GLY A 11 19.22 -11.25 11.51
CA GLY A 11 20.05 -10.87 12.65
C GLY A 11 21.53 -10.74 12.28
N GLU A 12 22.36 -10.46 13.29
CA GLU A 12 23.83 -10.38 13.12
C GLU A 12 24.45 -11.72 12.69
N ASP A 13 23.73 -12.82 12.90
CA ASP A 13 24.10 -14.17 12.48
C ASP A 13 23.94 -14.43 10.98
N GLY A 14 23.20 -13.56 10.27
CA GLY A 14 22.96 -13.70 8.83
C GLY A 14 22.00 -14.83 8.46
N ILE A 15 21.27 -15.42 9.42
CA ILE A 15 20.43 -16.60 9.19
C ILE A 15 18.97 -16.19 8.96
N LEU A 16 18.39 -16.70 7.88
CA LEU A 16 16.96 -16.59 7.59
C LEU A 16 16.25 -17.91 7.94
N GLN A 17 15.44 -17.90 9.01
CA GLN A 17 14.60 -19.05 9.39
C GLN A 17 13.18 -18.89 8.84
N ILE A 18 12.74 -19.85 8.02
CA ILE A 18 11.37 -19.92 7.49
C ILE A 18 10.64 -21.06 8.19
N GLN A 19 9.61 -20.73 8.97
CA GLN A 19 8.75 -21.73 9.61
C GLN A 19 7.52 -21.98 8.74
N VAL A 20 7.36 -23.22 8.28
CA VAL A 20 6.23 -23.62 7.45
C VAL A 20 5.04 -23.97 8.37
N PRO A 21 3.83 -23.45 8.11
CA PRO A 21 2.67 -23.72 8.94
C PRO A 21 2.24 -25.20 8.89
N GLU A 22 1.59 -25.68 9.96
CA GLU A 22 1.33 -27.11 10.17
C GLU A 22 0.43 -27.74 9.11
N ASN A 23 -0.42 -26.95 8.46
CA ASN A 23 -1.31 -27.37 7.38
C ASN A 23 -0.57 -27.85 6.12
N LEU A 24 0.73 -27.60 6.03
CA LEU A 24 1.59 -27.99 4.91
C LEU A 24 2.56 -29.14 5.27
N LYS A 25 2.40 -29.78 6.44
CA LYS A 25 3.22 -30.94 6.83
C LYS A 25 3.08 -32.08 5.81
N ASN A 26 4.18 -32.79 5.58
CA ASN A 26 4.28 -33.95 4.67
C ASN A 26 3.91 -33.67 3.20
N GLN A 27 4.03 -32.42 2.75
CA GLN A 27 3.82 -32.03 1.35
C GLN A 27 5.15 -31.61 0.71
N ASN A 28 5.30 -31.90 -0.57
CA ASN A 28 6.43 -31.41 -1.37
C ASN A 28 6.14 -29.98 -1.80
N LEU A 29 6.99 -29.04 -1.39
CA LEU A 29 6.85 -27.61 -1.67
C LEU A 29 8.06 -27.13 -2.46
N GLU A 30 7.80 -26.45 -3.58
CA GLU A 30 8.80 -25.66 -4.28
C GLU A 30 8.76 -24.23 -3.73
N ILE A 31 9.89 -23.76 -3.20
CA ILE A 31 9.99 -22.44 -2.57
C ILE A 31 10.91 -21.56 -3.41
N ILE A 32 10.42 -20.41 -3.84
CA ILE A 32 11.19 -19.39 -4.55
C ILE A 32 11.43 -18.24 -3.58
N VAL A 33 12.70 -17.99 -3.24
CA VAL A 33 13.10 -16.89 -2.35
C VAL A 33 13.61 -15.73 -3.18
N ILE A 34 12.99 -14.56 -3.03
CA ILE A 34 13.39 -13.32 -3.70
C ILE A 34 13.94 -12.37 -2.66
N PHE A 35 15.22 -12.01 -2.76
CA PHE A 35 15.83 -10.99 -1.91
C PHE A 35 15.50 -9.60 -2.45
N HIS A 36 14.62 -8.90 -1.74
CA HIS A 36 14.37 -7.48 -1.99
C HIS A 36 14.86 -6.69 -0.78
N PRO A 37 16.01 -6.00 -0.86
CA PRO A 37 16.53 -5.22 0.25
C PRO A 37 15.58 -4.05 0.51
N ILE A 38 14.88 -4.10 1.64
CA ILE A 38 14.05 -2.99 2.10
C ILE A 38 14.92 -2.00 2.87
N SER A 39 14.88 -0.73 2.47
CA SER A 39 15.64 0.31 3.17
C SER A 39 15.05 0.54 4.57
N LYS A 40 15.88 0.84 5.58
CA LYS A 40 15.41 1.14 6.96
C LYS A 40 14.31 2.22 7.02
N ARG A 41 14.27 3.14 6.05
CA ARG A 41 13.21 4.15 5.88
C ARG A 41 11.83 3.59 5.52
N GLU A 42 11.74 2.36 5.00
CA GLU A 42 10.48 1.72 4.62
C GLU A 42 9.99 0.74 5.70
N ILE A 43 10.91 0.25 6.54
CA ILE A 43 10.60 -0.60 7.69
C ILE A 43 10.04 0.27 8.83
N ASN A 44 10.71 1.39 9.07
CA ASN A 44 10.16 2.50 9.82
C ASN A 44 9.45 3.39 8.80
N SER A 45 8.24 3.01 8.35
CA SER A 45 7.26 4.06 8.17
C SER A 45 7.11 4.66 9.56
N ASP A 46 7.98 5.62 9.87
CA ASP A 46 7.87 6.46 11.03
C ASP A 46 6.44 6.97 10.95
N HIS A 47 5.57 6.37 11.75
CA HIS A 47 4.27 6.92 12.06
C HIS A 47 4.57 8.14 12.88
N LYS A 48 5.16 9.16 12.23
CA LYS A 48 5.39 10.44 12.85
C LYS A 48 4.02 10.87 13.31
N THR A 49 3.90 11.13 14.60
CA THR A 49 2.65 11.69 15.08
C THR A 49 2.42 12.99 14.31
N PRO A 50 1.17 13.41 14.09
CA PRO A 50 0.90 14.69 13.44
C PRO A 50 1.72 15.85 14.04
N GLU A 51 2.00 15.80 15.34
CA GLU A 51 2.83 16.76 16.07
C GLU A 51 4.30 16.76 15.60
N GLU A 52 4.88 15.59 15.34
CA GLU A 52 6.25 15.44 14.80
C GLU A 52 6.37 15.89 13.34
N LEU A 53 5.23 15.97 12.63
CA LEU A 53 5.13 16.56 11.30
C LEU A 53 4.83 18.07 11.34
N GLY A 54 4.70 18.66 12.54
CA GLY A 54 4.41 20.08 12.73
C GLY A 54 2.93 20.45 12.63
N TYR A 55 2.02 19.47 12.59
CA TYR A 55 0.59 19.71 12.73
C TYR A 55 0.25 19.93 14.21
N SER A 56 -0.54 20.95 14.50
CA SER A 56 -1.10 21.08 15.85
C SER A 56 -2.11 19.95 16.10
N ASP A 57 -2.20 19.48 17.34
CA ASP A 57 -3.25 18.54 17.77
C ASP A 57 -4.67 19.06 17.43
N HIS A 58 -4.85 20.38 17.53
CA HIS A 58 -6.07 21.07 17.11
C HIS A 58 -6.36 21.00 15.60
N PHE A 59 -5.37 20.76 14.73
CA PHE A 59 -5.61 20.70 13.28
C PHE A 59 -6.52 19.51 12.91
N ILE A 60 -6.28 18.33 13.48
CA ILE A 60 -7.07 17.12 13.18
C ILE A 60 -8.45 17.19 13.85
N HIS A 61 -8.52 17.71 15.08
CA HIS A 61 -9.77 17.74 15.83
C HIS A 61 -10.68 18.93 15.52
N HIS A 62 -10.13 20.05 15.04
CA HIS A 62 -10.87 21.31 14.87
C HIS A 62 -10.96 21.80 13.43
N VAL A 63 -10.18 21.28 12.48
CA VAL A 63 -10.21 21.76 11.07
C VAL A 63 -10.88 20.74 10.14
N LEU A 64 -10.80 19.44 10.43
CA LEU A 64 -11.52 18.41 9.67
C LEU A 64 -13.02 18.49 9.95
N GLY A 65 -13.77 19.04 9.00
CA GLY A 65 -15.23 19.13 9.06
C GLY A 65 -15.78 20.48 9.53
N SER A 66 -14.91 21.44 9.86
CA SER A 66 -15.33 22.80 10.28
C SER A 66 -15.65 23.71 9.11
N TRP A 67 -16.20 23.15 8.03
CA TRP A 67 -16.76 23.95 6.96
C TRP A 67 -18.08 24.57 7.46
N GLU A 68 -17.99 25.79 7.98
CA GLU A 68 -19.14 26.62 8.39
C GLU A 68 -19.71 27.45 7.21
N GLY A 69 -19.20 27.24 5.99
CA GLY A 69 -19.65 27.93 4.79
C GLY A 69 -20.95 27.34 4.20
N GLU A 70 -21.26 27.72 2.96
CA GLU A 70 -22.43 27.20 2.25
C GLU A 70 -22.33 25.68 2.03
N PRO A 71 -23.45 24.93 2.01
CA PRO A 71 -23.44 23.49 1.78
C PRO A 71 -22.61 23.12 0.55
N LEU A 72 -21.73 22.11 0.67
CA LEU A 72 -20.96 21.60 -0.46
C LEU A 72 -21.92 20.92 -1.45
N ILE A 73 -22.38 21.68 -2.44
CA ILE A 73 -23.21 21.17 -3.54
C ILE A 73 -22.26 20.66 -4.62
N ARG A 74 -22.31 19.35 -4.90
CA ARG A 74 -21.67 18.82 -6.11
C ARG A 74 -22.46 19.32 -7.31
N SER A 75 -21.82 20.09 -8.19
CA SER A 75 -22.40 20.40 -9.48
C SER A 75 -22.58 19.11 -10.29
N GLU A 76 -23.54 19.10 -11.20
CA GLU A 76 -23.71 18.00 -12.16
C GLU A 76 -22.39 17.80 -12.92
N GLN A 77 -21.87 16.57 -12.90
CA GLN A 77 -20.65 16.26 -13.65
C GLN A 77 -20.98 16.37 -15.15
N PRO A 78 -20.19 17.11 -15.94
CA PRO A 78 -20.42 17.16 -17.38
C PRO A 78 -20.24 15.77 -17.99
N TYR A 79 -20.94 15.52 -19.09
CA TYR A 79 -20.73 14.33 -19.90
C TYR A 79 -19.26 14.27 -20.33
N TYR A 80 -18.56 13.19 -19.97
CA TYR A 80 -17.21 12.96 -20.47
C TYR A 80 -17.30 12.26 -21.83
N GLU A 81 -16.49 12.70 -22.79
CA GLU A 81 -16.31 11.94 -24.02
C GLU A 81 -15.50 10.68 -23.70
N TYR A 82 -16.05 9.52 -24.02
CA TYR A 82 -15.24 8.31 -24.10
C TYR A 82 -14.21 8.52 -25.21
N ARG A 83 -12.92 8.52 -24.86
CA ARG A 83 -11.86 8.47 -25.85
C ARG A 83 -11.96 7.10 -26.53
N ASN A 84 -12.54 7.04 -27.73
CA ASN A 84 -12.67 5.82 -28.52
C ASN A 84 -11.36 5.05 -28.44
N ALA A 85 -11.41 3.88 -27.81
CA ALA A 85 -10.26 3.02 -27.65
C ALA A 85 -9.95 2.41 -29.01
N ARG A 86 -9.12 3.11 -29.79
CA ARG A 86 -8.39 2.60 -30.97
C ARG A 86 -9.20 1.66 -31.87
N GLU A 87 -10.07 2.24 -32.69
CA GLU A 87 -10.75 1.51 -33.77
C GLU A 87 -10.01 1.55 -35.11
N ASP A 88 -8.68 1.71 -35.09
CA ASP A 88 -7.88 1.73 -36.32
C ASP A 88 -6.62 0.86 -36.17
N ARG A 89 -6.77 -0.45 -36.36
CA ARG A 89 -5.74 -1.37 -36.91
C ARG A 89 -6.27 -2.80 -37.09
N GLU A 90 -7.44 -2.94 -37.71
CA GLU A 90 -7.77 -4.14 -38.48
C GLU A 90 -8.21 -3.68 -39.88
N ALA A 91 -7.23 -3.33 -40.70
CA ALA A 91 -7.37 -3.36 -42.14
C ALA A 91 -6.31 -4.36 -42.65
N SER A 92 -6.84 -5.51 -43.06
CA SER A 92 -6.18 -6.63 -43.73
C SER A 92 -5.51 -6.22 -45.04
#